data_AF-A0A9P1EXZ9-F1
#
_entry.id   AF-A0A9P1EXZ9-F1
#
_cell.length_a   1.000
_cell.length_b   1.000
_cell.length_c   1.000
_cell.angle_alpha   90.00
_cell.angle_beta   90.00
_cell.angle_gamma   90.00
#
_symmetry.space_group_name_H-M   'P 1'
#
loop_
_entity.id
_entity.type
_entity.pdbx_description
1 polymer ?
#
loop_
_entity_poly.entity_id
_entity_poly.type
_entity_poly.pdbx_seq_one_letter_code
_entity_poly.pdbx_strand_id
1 'polypeptide(L)'
;MVPIVFLIVVSILKSDAAIGEYRPYEPAESGNYGYQPPRQELAAYPTPPAYLEPTSPPPPSPSAGACLSRIRLAASFDASISSQINRFIDSMRIDRLRAFVCERTAYFCDDAQQREVGEMFKHFDRSVEIIEQVRGQLTSTEKDQLNMMENLNDTLAEQAFFIYKFHQLNPVDLAILTSAKASLTTALSANAPDAALSKAMGSFSPQDLERIQNLPISAIPEEVRGHLARCHIDSPEVVNDTVAFLLSIMGSKHTNSYGA
;
A
#
# COMPACT_ATOMS: atom_id res chain seq x y z
N MET A 1 15.68 11.30 23.88
CA MET A 1 14.66 10.25 23.69
C MET A 1 14.10 10.42 22.28
N VAL A 2 14.48 9.53 21.36
CA VAL A 2 14.05 9.60 19.95
C VAL A 2 12.68 8.90 19.86
N PRO A 3 11.61 9.57 19.40
CA PRO A 3 10.26 9.03 19.49
C PRO A 3 9.98 8.02 18.38
N ILE A 4 9.14 7.04 18.76
CA ILE A 4 8.68 5.84 18.05
C ILE A 4 8.04 6.12 16.66
N VAL A 5 7.78 7.39 16.33
CA VAL A 5 7.24 7.83 15.03
C VAL A 5 8.15 7.43 13.85
N PHE A 6 9.46 7.31 14.05
CA PHE A 6 10.39 6.88 12.99
C PHE A 6 10.32 5.39 12.65
N LEU A 7 9.81 4.54 13.54
CA LEU A 7 9.80 3.08 13.30
C LEU A 7 8.67 2.64 12.37
N ILE A 8 7.56 3.38 12.29
CA ILE A 8 6.44 3.06 11.38
C ILE A 8 6.77 3.46 9.93
N VAL A 9 7.56 4.53 9.73
CA VAL A 9 8.05 4.92 8.38
C VAL A 9 8.96 3.84 7.79
N VAL A 10 9.68 3.07 8.62
CA VAL A 10 10.56 1.98 8.16
C VAL A 10 9.79 0.73 7.75
N SER A 11 8.58 0.47 8.26
CA SER A 11 7.80 -0.70 7.85
C SER A 11 7.26 -0.63 6.42
N ILE A 12 7.19 0.56 5.82
CA ILE A 12 6.87 0.74 4.40
C ILE A 12 8.10 0.47 3.50
N LEU A 13 9.31 0.51 4.07
CA LEU A 13 10.58 0.41 3.33
C LEU A 13 11.36 -0.90 3.58
N LYS A 14 10.98 -1.73 4.55
CA LYS A 14 11.79 -2.89 4.96
C LYS A 14 11.49 -4.20 4.21
N SER A 15 10.58 -4.19 3.24
CA SER A 15 10.28 -5.36 2.40
C SER A 15 11.23 -5.52 1.20
N ASP A 16 12.11 -4.56 0.92
CA ASP A 16 13.03 -4.59 -0.24
C ASP A 16 14.41 -5.19 0.04
N ALA A 17 14.67 -5.76 1.23
CA ALA A 17 16.00 -6.30 1.58
C ALA A 17 16.10 -7.84 1.67
N ALA A 18 15.09 -8.58 1.20
CA ALA A 18 15.12 -10.05 1.23
C ALA A 18 14.60 -10.69 -0.07
N ILE A 19 15.14 -10.25 -1.21
CA ILE A 19 15.15 -11.05 -2.44
C ILE A 19 16.61 -11.39 -2.70
N GLY A 20 16.90 -12.69 -2.69
CA GLY A 20 18.23 -13.26 -2.54
C GLY A 20 19.29 -12.69 -3.49
N GLU A 21 20.45 -12.39 -2.90
CA GLU A 21 21.73 -12.31 -3.59
C GLU A 21 21.94 -13.62 -4.36
N TYR A 22 21.64 -13.60 -5.66
CA TYR A 22 22.12 -14.60 -6.60
C TYR A 22 23.64 -14.39 -6.71
N ARG A 23 24.40 -15.11 -5.87
CA ARG A 23 25.84 -15.27 -6.09
C ARG A 23 26.03 -16.02 -7.41
N PRO A 24 26.73 -15.45 -8.41
CA PRO A 24 27.17 -16.23 -9.55
C PRO A 24 28.13 -17.31 -9.04
N TYR A 25 27.91 -18.56 -9.46
CA TYR A 25 28.86 -19.64 -9.29
C TYR A 25 30.21 -19.21 -9.92
N GLU A 26 31.25 -19.07 -9.11
CA GLU A 26 32.64 -19.08 -9.60
C GLU A 26 32.96 -20.50 -10.06
N PRO A 27 33.30 -20.72 -11.35
CA PRO A 27 33.90 -22.00 -11.74
C PRO A 27 35.34 -22.04 -11.23
N ALA A 28 35.64 -23.11 -10.51
CA ALA A 28 36.98 -23.41 -10.00
C ALA A 28 38.03 -23.39 -11.12
N GLU A 29 39.19 -22.80 -10.81
CA GLU A 29 40.39 -22.86 -11.65
C GLU A 29 40.72 -24.31 -12.03
N SER A 30 40.69 -24.61 -13.32
CA SER A 30 41.38 -25.78 -13.86
C SER A 30 41.88 -25.52 -15.26
N GLY A 31 43.20 -25.62 -15.44
CA GLY A 31 43.80 -26.17 -16.65
C GLY A 31 43.85 -25.26 -17.88
N ASN A 32 44.99 -24.60 -18.03
CA ASN A 32 45.47 -24.05 -19.29
C ASN A 32 45.55 -25.14 -20.38
N TYR A 33 44.60 -25.15 -21.32
CA TYR A 33 44.74 -25.82 -22.61
C TYR A 33 44.21 -24.90 -23.70
N GLY A 34 45.14 -24.41 -24.53
CA GLY A 34 44.84 -23.54 -25.66
C GLY A 34 43.94 -24.22 -26.68
N TYR A 35 42.75 -23.66 -26.85
CA TYR A 35 41.91 -23.85 -28.03
C TYR A 35 41.37 -22.48 -28.44
N GLN A 36 41.79 -22.00 -29.60
CA GLN A 36 41.28 -20.76 -30.21
C GLN A 36 40.30 -21.17 -31.31
N PRO A 37 38.97 -21.04 -31.12
CA PRO A 37 38.02 -21.34 -32.17
C PRO A 37 38.04 -20.25 -33.25
N PRO A 38 37.73 -20.61 -34.51
CA PRO A 38 37.82 -19.70 -35.64
C PRO A 38 36.82 -18.55 -35.52
N ARG A 39 37.26 -17.36 -35.95
CA ARG A 39 36.50 -16.11 -35.97
C ARG A 39 35.27 -16.26 -36.87
N GLN A 40 34.12 -16.60 -36.29
CA GLN A 40 32.83 -16.50 -36.98
C GLN A 40 32.40 -15.04 -37.01
N GLU A 41 32.13 -14.53 -38.21
CA GLU A 41 31.44 -13.26 -38.43
C GLU A 41 30.12 -13.26 -37.64
N LEU A 42 29.93 -12.25 -36.79
CA LEU A 42 28.66 -12.00 -36.10
C LEU A 42 27.59 -11.70 -37.16
N ALA A 43 26.82 -12.73 -37.52
CA ALA A 43 25.53 -12.54 -38.14
C ALA A 43 24.69 -11.70 -37.18
N ALA A 44 24.24 -10.54 -37.65
CA ALA A 44 23.34 -9.67 -36.92
C ALA A 44 22.09 -10.47 -36.51
N TYR A 45 21.93 -10.71 -35.22
CA TYR A 45 20.66 -11.15 -34.68
C TYR A 45 19.64 -10.05 -34.98
N PRO A 46 18.45 -10.37 -35.54
CA PRO A 46 17.38 -9.41 -35.61
C PRO A 46 17.06 -8.99 -34.17
N THR A 47 17.15 -7.69 -33.91
CA THR A 47 16.71 -7.06 -32.68
C THR A 47 15.28 -7.54 -32.38
N PRO A 48 14.99 -8.05 -31.18
CA PRO A 48 13.61 -8.32 -30.79
C PRO A 48 12.79 -7.04 -30.97
N PRO A 49 11.52 -7.13 -31.41
CA PRO A 49 10.66 -5.96 -31.49
C PRO A 49 10.65 -5.28 -30.12
N ALA A 50 10.76 -3.94 -30.12
CA ALA A 50 10.71 -3.12 -28.93
C ALA A 50 9.50 -3.54 -28.10
N TYR A 51 9.75 -4.22 -26.97
CA TYR A 51 8.73 -4.39 -25.95
C TYR A 51 8.30 -2.98 -25.58
N LEU A 52 7.02 -2.67 -25.78
CA LEU A 52 6.41 -1.47 -25.21
C LEU A 52 6.72 -1.52 -23.72
N GLU A 53 7.63 -0.67 -23.26
CA GLU A 53 7.81 -0.47 -21.83
C GLU A 53 6.43 -0.14 -21.27
N PRO A 54 5.97 -0.85 -20.21
CA PRO A 54 4.76 -0.45 -19.52
C PRO A 54 4.96 1.00 -19.10
N THR A 55 4.28 1.93 -19.75
CA THR A 55 4.35 3.34 -19.41
C THR A 55 3.94 3.45 -17.95
N SER A 56 4.88 3.84 -17.10
CA SER A 56 4.63 4.00 -15.68
C SER A 56 3.42 4.92 -15.49
N PRO A 57 2.43 4.54 -14.67
CA PRO A 57 1.30 5.40 -14.33
C PRO A 57 1.78 6.80 -13.93
N PRO A 58 1.05 7.86 -14.31
CA PRO A 58 1.41 9.22 -13.89
C PRO A 58 1.35 9.32 -12.35
N PRO A 59 2.18 10.20 -11.75
CA PRO A 59 2.10 10.45 -10.32
C PRO A 59 0.72 11.00 -9.95
N PRO A 60 0.26 10.79 -8.70
CA PRO A 60 -1.01 11.33 -8.24
C PRO A 60 -1.04 12.86 -8.38
N SER A 61 -2.21 13.41 -8.70
CA SER A 61 -2.43 14.86 -8.63
C SER A 61 -2.14 15.37 -7.20
N PRO A 62 -1.81 16.67 -7.02
CA PRO A 62 -1.56 17.22 -5.68
C PRO A 62 -2.74 17.00 -4.71
N SER A 63 -3.96 17.10 -5.21
CA SER A 63 -5.20 16.92 -4.43
C SER A 63 -5.41 15.44 -4.05
N ALA A 64 -5.27 14.51 -4.99
CA ALA A 64 -5.29 13.08 -4.67
C ALA A 64 -4.14 12.69 -3.72
N GLY A 65 -2.97 13.27 -3.91
CA GLY A 65 -1.79 13.09 -3.07
C GLY A 65 -2.01 13.54 -1.62
N ALA A 66 -2.71 14.66 -1.41
CA ALA A 66 -3.10 15.14 -0.08
C ALA A 66 -4.11 14.21 0.60
N CYS A 67 -5.05 13.65 -0.16
CA CYS A 67 -5.98 12.64 0.36
C CYS A 67 -5.25 11.35 0.77
N LEU A 68 -4.37 10.83 -0.09
CA LEU A 68 -3.56 9.65 0.23
C LEU A 68 -2.63 9.88 1.43
N SER A 69 -2.07 11.08 1.60
CA SER A 69 -1.23 11.40 2.76
C SER A 69 -2.03 11.45 4.07
N ARG A 70 -3.29 11.87 4.05
CA ARG A 70 -4.21 11.77 5.20
C ARG A 70 -4.53 10.32 5.55
N ILE A 71 -4.81 9.48 4.56
CA ILE A 71 -5.02 8.04 4.78
C ILE A 71 -3.75 7.40 5.37
N ARG A 72 -2.57 7.77 4.87
CA ARG A 72 -1.30 7.31 5.42
C ARG A 72 -1.08 7.76 6.86
N LEU A 73 -1.43 9.01 7.18
CA LEU A 73 -1.40 9.50 8.56
C LEU A 73 -2.34 8.66 9.44
N ALA A 74 -3.54 8.35 8.96
CA ALA A 74 -4.50 7.53 9.70
C ALA A 74 -3.93 6.12 9.94
N ALA A 75 -3.27 5.54 8.93
CA ALA A 75 -2.59 4.25 9.03
C ALA A 75 -1.46 4.20 10.09
N SER A 76 -0.90 5.35 10.47
CA SER A 76 0.09 5.43 11.56
C SER A 76 -0.53 5.39 12.96
N PHE A 77 -1.84 5.65 13.08
CA PHE A 77 -2.60 5.63 14.33
C PHE A 77 -3.62 4.49 14.39
N ASP A 78 -3.94 3.88 13.26
CA ASP A 78 -4.80 2.70 13.14
C ASP A 78 -4.07 1.57 12.42
N ALA A 79 -3.66 0.57 13.20
CA ALA A 79 -2.98 -0.63 12.71
C ALA A 79 -3.83 -1.43 11.71
N SER A 80 -5.16 -1.35 11.77
CA SER A 80 -6.05 -2.02 10.81
C SER A 80 -5.88 -1.44 9.41
N ILE A 81 -5.78 -0.10 9.31
CA ILE A 81 -5.62 0.57 8.01
C ILE A 81 -4.27 0.21 7.38
N SER A 82 -3.18 0.31 8.16
CA SER A 82 -1.85 -0.04 7.65
C SER A 82 -1.73 -1.53 7.28
N SER A 83 -2.27 -2.42 8.12
CA SER A 83 -2.26 -3.86 7.84
C SER A 83 -2.99 -4.21 6.53
N GLN A 84 -4.16 -3.63 6.29
CA GLN A 84 -4.93 -3.90 5.06
C GLN A 84 -4.24 -3.35 3.81
N ILE A 85 -3.72 -2.12 3.86
CA ILE A 85 -2.98 -1.53 2.73
C ILE A 85 -1.76 -2.40 2.38
N ASN A 86 -0.94 -2.75 3.37
CA ASN A 86 0.26 -3.56 3.15
C ASN A 86 -0.10 -4.95 2.61
N ARG A 87 -1.09 -5.62 3.20
CA ARG A 87 -1.57 -6.94 2.74
C ARG A 87 -1.96 -6.90 1.26
N PHE A 88 -2.74 -5.92 0.83
CA PHE A 88 -3.21 -5.85 -0.56
C PHE A 88 -2.11 -5.46 -1.54
N ILE A 89 -1.20 -4.55 -1.16
CA ILE A 89 -0.02 -4.20 -1.96
C ILE A 89 0.88 -5.42 -2.13
N ASP A 90 1.22 -6.09 -1.03
CA ASP A 90 2.23 -7.15 -1.05
C ASP A 90 1.74 -8.41 -1.75
N SER A 91 0.43 -8.67 -1.70
CA SER A 91 -0.22 -9.73 -2.48
C SER A 91 -0.55 -9.34 -3.92
N MET A 92 -0.21 -8.13 -4.39
CA MET A 92 -0.58 -7.58 -5.70
C MET A 92 -2.11 -7.57 -5.95
N ARG A 93 -2.92 -7.55 -4.88
CA ARG A 93 -4.38 -7.49 -4.92
C ARG A 93 -4.87 -6.05 -5.13
N ILE A 94 -4.55 -5.51 -6.30
CA ILE A 94 -4.88 -4.13 -6.69
C ILE A 94 -6.40 -3.89 -6.69
N ASP A 95 -7.19 -4.92 -7.00
CA ASP A 95 -8.65 -4.93 -6.89
C ASP A 95 -9.13 -4.57 -5.47
N ARG A 96 -8.56 -5.24 -4.46
CA ARG A 96 -8.89 -5.01 -3.05
C ARG A 96 -8.32 -3.71 -2.53
N LEU A 97 -7.08 -3.36 -2.93
CA LEU A 97 -6.48 -2.09 -2.55
C LEU A 97 -7.31 -0.91 -3.05
N ARG A 98 -7.75 -0.93 -4.31
CA ARG A 98 -8.64 0.09 -4.88
C ARG A 98 -9.91 0.23 -4.07
N ALA A 99 -10.62 -0.88 -3.85
CA ALA A 99 -11.87 -0.86 -3.11
C ALA A 99 -11.67 -0.29 -1.69
N PHE A 100 -10.64 -0.75 -1.00
CA PHE A 100 -10.31 -0.30 0.34
C PHE A 100 -9.97 1.20 0.39
N VAL A 101 -9.05 1.67 -0.46
CA VAL A 101 -8.64 3.07 -0.46
C VAL A 101 -9.81 3.98 -0.84
N CYS A 102 -10.60 3.62 -1.85
CA CYS A 102 -11.79 4.38 -2.24
C CYS A 102 -12.87 4.40 -1.14
N GLU A 103 -13.01 3.34 -0.33
CA GLU A 103 -13.89 3.41 0.85
C GLU A 103 -13.33 4.39 1.89
N ARG A 104 -12.00 4.40 2.10
CA ARG A 104 -11.36 5.31 3.07
C ARG A 104 -11.44 6.77 2.66
N THR A 105 -11.42 7.08 1.37
CA THR A 105 -11.50 8.49 0.92
C THR A 105 -12.79 9.17 1.40
N ALA A 106 -13.90 8.43 1.56
CA ALA A 106 -15.15 8.94 2.10
C ALA A 106 -15.05 9.51 3.52
N TYR A 107 -14.05 9.06 4.30
CA TYR A 107 -13.83 9.52 5.68
C TYR A 107 -12.82 10.65 5.77
N PHE A 108 -11.78 10.64 4.92
CA PHE A 108 -10.61 11.50 5.08
C PHE A 108 -10.56 12.67 4.08
N CYS A 109 -11.39 12.63 3.05
CA CYS A 109 -11.22 13.44 1.86
C CYS A 109 -12.55 14.05 1.40
N ASP A 110 -12.48 15.22 0.77
CA ASP A 110 -13.64 15.86 0.16
C ASP A 110 -14.03 15.21 -1.18
N ASP A 111 -15.20 15.57 -1.72
CA ASP A 111 -15.73 14.98 -2.96
C ASP A 111 -14.85 15.22 -4.19
N ALA A 112 -14.03 16.28 -4.21
CA ALA A 112 -13.09 16.51 -5.31
C ALA A 112 -11.90 15.55 -5.20
N GLN A 113 -11.31 15.44 -4.02
CA GLN A 113 -10.24 14.51 -3.70
C GLN A 113 -10.65 13.05 -3.93
N GLN A 114 -11.85 12.67 -3.49
CA GLN A 114 -12.40 11.32 -3.71
C GLN A 114 -12.47 10.97 -5.20
N ARG A 115 -12.95 11.90 -6.03
CA ARG A 115 -13.01 11.72 -7.49
C ARG A 115 -11.61 11.58 -8.08
N GLU A 116 -10.67 12.43 -7.70
CA GLU A 116 -9.30 12.39 -8.23
C GLU A 116 -8.55 11.11 -7.83
N VAL A 117 -8.75 10.60 -6.61
CA VAL A 117 -8.23 9.28 -6.22
C VAL A 117 -8.88 8.17 -7.06
N GLY A 118 -10.19 8.25 -7.29
CA GLY A 118 -10.90 7.32 -8.17
C GLY A 118 -10.37 7.32 -9.61
N GLU A 119 -10.11 8.49 -10.18
CA GLU A 119 -9.50 8.64 -11.52
C GLU A 119 -8.08 8.05 -11.56
N MET A 120 -7.26 8.28 -10.52
CA MET A 120 -5.93 7.67 -10.41
C MET A 120 -6.01 6.15 -10.49
N PHE A 121 -6.98 5.53 -9.81
CA PHE A 121 -7.15 4.08 -9.82
C PHE A 121 -7.56 3.52 -11.18
N LYS A 122 -8.14 4.33 -12.09
CA LYS A 122 -8.46 3.88 -13.46
C LYS A 122 -7.23 3.53 -14.29
N HIS A 123 -6.07 4.14 -13.99
CA HIS A 123 -4.81 3.76 -14.63
C HIS A 123 -4.40 2.30 -14.34
N PHE A 124 -5.03 1.67 -13.35
CA PHE A 124 -4.80 0.27 -12.98
C PHE A 124 -5.96 -0.64 -13.36
N ASP A 125 -6.92 -0.20 -14.18
CA ASP A 125 -8.07 -1.03 -14.62
C ASP A 125 -7.59 -2.32 -15.28
N ARG A 126 -6.52 -2.26 -16.10
CA ARG A 126 -5.92 -3.46 -16.70
C ARG A 126 -5.38 -4.44 -15.65
N SER A 127 -4.79 -3.95 -14.57
CA SER A 127 -4.32 -4.80 -13.46
C SER A 127 -5.51 -5.48 -12.77
N VAL A 128 -6.63 -4.77 -12.60
CA VAL A 128 -7.86 -5.33 -12.03
C VAL A 128 -8.45 -6.41 -12.94
N GLU A 129 -8.51 -6.18 -14.25
CA GLU A 129 -8.98 -7.19 -15.23
C GLU A 129 -8.16 -8.49 -15.17
N ILE A 130 -6.82 -8.39 -15.09
CA ILE A 130 -5.94 -9.56 -14.95
C ILE A 130 -6.28 -10.34 -13.67
N ILE A 131 -6.47 -9.64 -12.55
CA ILE A 131 -6.82 -10.27 -11.27
C ILE A 131 -8.18 -10.96 -11.35
N GLU A 132 -9.18 -10.31 -11.95
CA GLU A 132 -10.51 -10.89 -12.17
C GLU A 132 -10.45 -12.13 -13.04
N GLN A 133 -9.64 -12.12 -14.09
CA GLN A 133 -9.41 -13.29 -14.93
C GLN A 133 -8.78 -14.45 -14.14
N VAL A 134 -7.75 -14.19 -13.34
CA VAL A 134 -7.13 -15.20 -12.46
C VAL A 134 -8.18 -15.79 -11.51
N ARG A 135 -9.01 -14.95 -10.89
CA ARG A 135 -10.08 -15.39 -9.99
C ARG A 135 -11.14 -16.22 -10.72
N GLY A 136 -11.49 -15.84 -11.94
CA GLY A 136 -12.42 -16.59 -12.80
C GLY A 136 -11.92 -17.98 -13.19
N GLN A 137 -10.60 -18.14 -13.29
CA GLN A 137 -9.94 -19.39 -13.67
C GLN A 137 -9.61 -20.31 -12.49
N LEU A 138 -9.88 -19.90 -11.25
CA LEU A 138 -9.65 -20.76 -10.09
C LEU A 138 -10.53 -22.01 -10.12
N THR A 139 -9.92 -23.14 -9.81
CA THR A 139 -10.62 -24.42 -9.63
C THR A 139 -11.50 -24.39 -8.39
N SER A 140 -12.44 -25.34 -8.26
CA SER A 140 -13.27 -25.47 -7.05
C SER A 140 -12.42 -25.61 -5.79
N THR A 141 -11.40 -26.47 -5.83
CA THR A 141 -10.49 -26.71 -4.70
C THR A 141 -9.76 -25.45 -4.26
N GLU A 142 -9.32 -24.62 -5.21
CA GLU A 142 -8.62 -23.37 -4.92
C GLU A 142 -9.55 -22.31 -4.34
N LYS A 143 -10.82 -22.28 -4.79
CA LYS A 143 -11.85 -21.44 -4.18
C LYS A 143 -12.14 -21.88 -2.75
N ASP A 144 -12.25 -23.19 -2.50
CA ASP A 144 -12.45 -23.72 -1.15
C ASP A 144 -11.27 -23.41 -0.22
N GLN A 145 -10.04 -23.50 -0.74
CA GLN A 145 -8.83 -23.09 -0.03
C GLN A 145 -8.85 -21.60 0.32
N LEU A 146 -9.17 -20.72 -0.64
CA LEU A 146 -9.30 -19.29 -0.39
C LEU A 146 -10.38 -18.99 0.65
N ASN A 147 -11.55 -19.61 0.53
CA ASN A 147 -12.64 -19.45 1.50
C ASN A 147 -12.19 -19.88 2.90
N MET A 148 -11.43 -20.98 3.02
CA MET A 148 -10.88 -21.42 4.30
C MET A 148 -9.87 -20.40 4.87
N MET A 149 -8.97 -19.85 4.04
CA MET A 149 -8.01 -18.83 4.48
C MET A 149 -8.74 -17.55 4.93
N GLU A 150 -9.74 -17.10 4.17
CA GLU A 150 -10.56 -15.94 4.52
C GLU A 150 -11.30 -16.16 5.84
N ASN A 151 -11.96 -17.31 6.03
CA ASN A 151 -12.67 -17.65 7.26
C ASN A 151 -11.75 -17.74 8.50
N LEU A 152 -10.50 -18.15 8.31
CA LEU A 152 -9.51 -18.23 9.38
C LEU A 152 -8.75 -16.92 9.60
N ASN A 153 -9.02 -15.88 8.81
CA ASN A 153 -8.21 -14.66 8.73
C ASN A 153 -6.71 -14.96 8.50
N ASP A 154 -6.39 -16.02 7.76
CA ASP A 154 -5.02 -16.41 7.42
C ASP A 154 -4.50 -15.57 6.24
N THR A 155 -4.09 -14.35 6.57
CA THR A 155 -3.67 -13.35 5.61
C THR A 155 -2.35 -13.69 4.91
N LEU A 156 -1.47 -14.45 5.58
CA LEU A 156 -0.19 -14.89 5.01
C LEU A 156 -0.40 -16.01 3.98
N ALA A 157 -1.28 -16.97 4.28
CA ALA A 157 -1.61 -18.02 3.32
C ALA A 157 -2.32 -17.45 2.08
N GLU A 158 -3.28 -16.53 2.26
CA GLU A 158 -3.95 -15.89 1.13
C GLU A 158 -2.95 -15.09 0.27
N GLN A 159 -2.04 -14.34 0.91
CA GLN A 159 -0.99 -13.62 0.20
C GLN A 159 -0.11 -14.57 -0.62
N ALA A 160 0.39 -15.65 0.00
CA ALA A 160 1.22 -16.63 -0.68
C ALA A 160 0.48 -17.28 -1.87
N PHE A 161 -0.81 -17.56 -1.70
CA PHE A 161 -1.67 -18.09 -2.77
C PHE A 161 -1.71 -17.15 -3.98
N PHE A 162 -2.03 -15.87 -3.79
CA PHE A 162 -2.13 -14.93 -4.92
C PHE A 162 -0.78 -14.65 -5.57
N ILE A 163 0.28 -14.49 -4.77
CA ILE A 163 1.63 -14.35 -5.30
C ILE A 163 1.97 -15.55 -6.19
N TYR A 164 1.73 -16.77 -5.71
CA TYR A 164 1.96 -17.98 -6.50
C TYR A 164 1.15 -17.98 -7.81
N LYS A 165 -0.13 -17.61 -7.76
CA LYS A 165 -0.98 -17.52 -8.94
C LYS A 165 -0.50 -16.48 -9.95
N PHE A 166 -0.04 -15.33 -9.48
CA PHE A 166 0.45 -14.27 -10.38
C PHE A 166 1.79 -14.65 -11.03
N HIS A 167 2.66 -15.41 -10.37
CA HIS A 167 3.89 -15.93 -10.97
C HIS A 167 3.66 -16.98 -12.09
N GLN A 168 2.44 -17.52 -12.21
CA GLN A 168 2.05 -18.42 -13.29
C GLN A 168 1.52 -17.68 -14.54
N LEU A 169 1.32 -16.36 -14.44
CA LEU A 169 0.88 -15.56 -15.57
C LEU A 169 1.96 -15.51 -16.65
N ASN A 170 1.54 -15.13 -17.86
CA ASN A 170 2.51 -14.78 -18.88
C ASN A 170 3.36 -13.57 -18.43
N PRO A 171 4.59 -13.42 -18.95
CA PRO A 171 5.51 -12.37 -18.48
C PRO A 171 4.96 -10.95 -18.62
N VAL A 172 4.09 -10.69 -19.59
CA VAL A 172 3.51 -9.36 -19.83
C VAL A 172 2.52 -9.00 -18.71
N ASP A 173 1.57 -9.89 -18.41
CA ASP A 173 0.58 -9.65 -17.36
C ASP A 173 1.24 -9.58 -15.97
N LEU A 174 2.25 -10.42 -15.71
CA LEU A 174 3.04 -10.33 -14.47
C LEU A 174 3.79 -8.99 -14.35
N ALA A 175 4.37 -8.49 -15.46
CA ALA A 175 5.03 -7.19 -15.47
C ALA A 175 4.05 -6.05 -15.20
N ILE A 176 2.81 -6.12 -15.73
CA ILE A 176 1.75 -5.14 -15.46
C ILE A 176 1.41 -5.11 -13.96
N LEU A 177 1.20 -6.27 -13.34
CA LEU A 177 0.89 -6.35 -11.89
C LEU A 177 2.05 -5.85 -11.02
N THR A 178 3.28 -6.21 -11.40
CA THR A 178 4.49 -5.78 -10.68
C THR A 178 4.70 -4.27 -10.78
N SER A 179 4.53 -3.71 -11.98
CA SER A 179 4.57 -2.26 -12.20
C SER A 179 3.48 -1.54 -11.40
N ALA A 180 2.25 -2.05 -11.43
CA ALA A 180 1.14 -1.50 -10.66
C ALA A 180 1.41 -1.49 -9.16
N LYS A 181 1.95 -2.59 -8.61
CA LYS A 181 2.38 -2.67 -7.21
C LYS A 181 3.39 -1.57 -6.90
N ALA A 182 4.47 -1.44 -7.66
CA ALA A 182 5.51 -0.45 -7.42
C ALA A 182 4.97 1.00 -7.49
N SER A 183 4.12 1.28 -8.48
CA SER A 183 3.51 2.60 -8.65
C SER A 183 2.55 2.95 -7.51
N LEU A 184 1.73 2.01 -7.05
CA LEU A 184 0.80 2.23 -5.93
C LEU A 184 1.54 2.37 -4.60
N THR A 185 2.57 1.57 -4.36
CA THR A 185 3.49 1.75 -3.20
C THR A 185 4.10 3.15 -3.21
N THR A 186 4.54 3.62 -4.38
CA THR A 186 5.10 4.96 -4.53
C THR A 186 4.04 6.02 -4.29
N ALA A 187 2.85 5.93 -4.90
CA ALA A 187 1.78 6.92 -4.75
C ALA A 187 1.33 7.06 -3.27
N LEU A 188 1.21 5.95 -2.55
CA LEU A 188 0.84 5.92 -1.14
C LEU A 188 1.95 6.45 -0.21
N SER A 189 3.20 6.46 -0.68
CA SER A 189 4.36 6.94 0.10
C SER A 189 4.91 8.32 -0.36
N ALA A 190 4.49 8.83 -1.51
CA ALA A 190 5.07 10.00 -2.16
C ALA A 190 4.86 11.31 -1.37
N ASN A 191 3.69 11.47 -0.75
CA ASN A 191 3.32 12.73 -0.10
C ASN A 191 3.43 12.64 1.42
N ALA A 192 4.16 13.57 2.01
CA ALA A 192 4.13 13.76 3.45
C ALA A 192 2.76 14.28 3.90
N PRO A 193 2.19 13.78 5.01
CA PRO A 193 1.01 14.39 5.58
C PRO A 193 1.31 15.81 6.05
N ASP A 194 0.26 16.62 6.22
CA ASP A 194 0.39 17.98 6.74
C ASP A 194 1.20 17.98 8.05
N ALA A 195 2.22 18.85 8.12
CA ALA A 195 3.18 18.84 9.21
C ALA A 195 2.55 19.30 10.54
N ALA A 196 1.60 20.25 10.49
CA ALA A 196 0.93 20.75 11.68
C ALA A 196 -0.03 19.71 12.26
N LEU A 197 -0.83 19.07 11.40
CA LEU A 197 -1.71 17.96 11.76
C LEU A 197 -0.90 16.75 12.26
N SER A 198 0.20 16.40 11.59
CA SER A 198 1.09 15.31 12.03
C SER A 198 1.68 15.58 13.41
N LYS A 199 2.09 16.83 13.68
CA LYS A 199 2.59 17.25 14.99
C LYS A 199 1.49 17.18 16.06
N ALA A 200 0.28 17.65 15.74
CA ALA A 200 -0.86 17.60 16.64
C ALA A 200 -1.24 16.15 16.99
N MET A 201 -1.36 15.30 15.97
CA MET A 201 -1.62 13.86 16.16
C MET A 201 -0.50 13.16 16.92
N GLY A 202 0.77 13.53 16.67
CA GLY A 202 1.93 13.01 17.40
C GLY A 202 2.01 13.44 18.87
N SER A 203 1.16 14.37 19.32
CA SER A 203 1.06 14.75 20.74
C SER A 203 0.22 13.79 21.58
N PHE A 204 -0.56 12.90 20.93
CA PHE A 204 -1.36 11.89 21.61
C PHE A 204 -0.54 10.62 21.84
N SER A 205 -0.57 10.11 23.08
CA SER A 205 -0.04 8.77 23.35
C SER A 205 -1.01 7.69 22.87
N PRO A 206 -0.57 6.44 22.69
CA PRO A 206 -1.49 5.33 22.40
C PRO A 206 -2.61 5.20 23.44
N GLN A 207 -2.32 5.44 24.73
CA GLN A 207 -3.33 5.41 25.79
C GLN A 207 -4.35 6.55 25.67
N ASP A 208 -3.93 7.73 25.19
CA ASP A 208 -4.86 8.83 24.94
C ASP A 208 -5.80 8.49 23.80
N LEU A 209 -5.29 7.90 22.72
CA LEU A 209 -6.10 7.48 21.58
C LEU A 209 -7.10 6.36 21.96
N GLU A 210 -6.69 5.41 22.80
CA GLU A 210 -7.59 4.38 23.33
C GLU A 210 -8.66 4.99 24.24
N ARG A 211 -8.30 5.94 25.09
CA ARG A 211 -9.27 6.67 25.92
C ARG A 211 -10.29 7.42 25.06
N ILE A 212 -9.81 8.16 24.06
CA ILE A 212 -10.65 8.94 23.13
C ILE A 212 -11.60 8.03 22.37
N GLN A 213 -11.16 6.85 21.93
CA GLN A 213 -12.01 5.87 21.24
C GLN A 213 -13.16 5.34 22.10
N ASN A 214 -13.00 5.33 23.42
CA ASN A 214 -14.03 4.87 24.35
C ASN A 214 -14.98 6.00 24.82
N LEU A 215 -14.75 7.24 24.39
CA LEU A 215 -15.63 8.36 24.71
C LEU A 215 -16.85 8.39 23.79
N PRO A 216 -17.99 8.90 24.27
CA PRO A 216 -19.11 9.21 23.38
C PRO A 216 -18.67 10.27 22.35
N ILE A 217 -19.09 10.11 21.09
CA ILE A 217 -18.69 10.98 19.96
C ILE A 217 -18.84 12.48 20.29
N SER A 218 -19.88 12.85 21.03
CA SER A 218 -20.14 14.24 21.46
C SER A 218 -19.10 14.83 22.41
N ALA A 219 -18.37 14.01 23.17
CA ALA A 219 -17.37 14.45 24.14
C ALA A 219 -15.97 14.59 23.52
N ILE A 220 -15.74 14.01 22.35
CA ILE A 220 -14.42 13.93 21.72
C ILE A 220 -13.86 15.31 21.33
N PRO A 221 -14.65 16.23 20.74
CA PRO A 221 -14.13 17.56 20.40
C PRO A 221 -13.56 18.30 21.61
N GLU A 222 -14.22 18.21 22.77
CA GLU A 222 -13.76 18.88 23.99
C GLU A 222 -12.52 18.24 24.58
N GLU A 223 -12.44 16.90 24.62
CA GLU A 223 -11.25 16.19 25.12
C GLU A 223 -10.02 16.49 24.24
N VAL A 224 -10.19 16.45 22.91
CA VAL A 224 -9.12 16.73 21.95
C VAL A 224 -8.64 18.18 22.08
N ARG A 225 -9.56 19.14 22.17
CA ARG A 225 -9.21 20.56 22.40
C ARG A 225 -8.45 20.74 23.71
N GLY A 226 -8.93 20.13 24.79
CA GLY A 226 -8.29 20.17 26.10
C GLY A 226 -6.87 19.58 26.07
N HIS A 227 -6.67 18.47 25.35
CA HIS A 227 -5.35 17.86 25.17
C HIS A 227 -4.41 18.75 24.38
N LEU A 228 -4.84 19.27 23.23
CA LEU A 228 -4.02 20.12 22.38
C LEU A 228 -3.60 21.42 23.10
N ALA A 229 -4.50 22.02 23.88
CA ALA A 229 -4.19 23.19 24.70
C ALA A 229 -3.11 22.90 25.75
N ARG A 230 -3.15 21.72 26.41
CA ARG A 230 -2.09 21.28 27.34
C ARG A 230 -0.75 21.07 26.63
N CYS A 231 -0.77 20.79 25.32
CA CYS A 231 0.42 20.66 24.49
C CYS A 231 0.84 21.96 23.79
N HIS A 232 0.23 23.10 24.12
CA HIS A 232 0.47 24.41 23.47
C HIS A 232 0.24 24.40 21.95
N ILE A 233 -0.80 23.68 21.51
CA ILE A 233 -1.26 23.64 20.12
C ILE A 233 -2.60 24.37 20.07
N ASP A 234 -2.52 25.70 19.91
CA ASP A 234 -3.67 26.59 20.06
C ASP A 234 -4.20 27.15 18.73
N SER A 235 -3.57 26.80 17.60
CA SER A 235 -4.03 27.25 16.28
C SER A 235 -5.44 26.70 16.00
N PRO A 236 -6.46 27.57 15.80
CA PRO A 236 -7.84 27.11 15.62
C PRO A 236 -8.01 26.17 14.43
N GLU A 237 -7.28 26.42 13.35
CA GLU A 237 -7.31 25.57 12.15
C GLU A 237 -6.78 24.16 12.45
N VAL A 238 -5.61 24.07 13.09
CA VAL A 238 -4.98 22.78 13.43
C VAL A 238 -5.83 22.00 14.44
N VAL A 239 -6.42 22.70 15.42
CA VAL A 239 -7.30 22.09 16.42
C VAL A 239 -8.54 21.50 15.75
N ASN A 240 -9.22 22.27 14.89
CA ASN A 240 -10.41 21.81 14.19
C ASN A 240 -10.10 20.65 13.24
N ASP A 241 -8.99 20.73 12.50
CA ASP A 241 -8.53 19.66 11.62
C ASP A 241 -8.20 18.39 12.40
N THR A 242 -7.56 18.51 13.56
CA THR A 242 -7.24 17.35 14.42
C THR A 242 -8.49 16.69 14.96
N VAL A 243 -9.48 17.49 15.40
CA VAL A 243 -10.79 16.97 15.85
C VAL A 243 -11.49 16.25 14.70
N ALA A 244 -11.59 16.87 13.53
CA ALA A 244 -12.22 16.27 12.36
C ALA A 244 -11.53 14.97 11.96
N PHE A 245 -10.19 14.97 11.95
CA PHE A 245 -9.39 13.81 11.59
C PHE A 245 -9.57 12.63 12.57
N LEU A 246 -9.59 12.88 13.88
CA LEU A 246 -9.87 11.84 14.88
C LEU A 246 -11.28 11.28 14.73
N LEU A 247 -12.28 12.14 14.50
CA LEU A 247 -13.64 11.73 14.17
C LEU A 247 -13.68 10.83 12.93
N SER A 248 -12.95 11.17 11.88
CA SER A 248 -12.80 10.34 10.68
C SER A 248 -12.18 8.98 10.97
N ILE A 249 -11.11 8.92 11.78
CA ILE A 249 -10.48 7.65 12.18
C ILE A 249 -11.53 6.74 12.85
N MET A 250 -12.28 7.26 13.82
CA MET A 250 -13.26 6.43 14.54
C MET A 250 -14.46 6.06 13.68
N GLY A 251 -14.95 6.99 12.86
CA GLY A 251 -15.99 6.69 11.87
C GLY A 251 -15.56 5.55 10.94
N SER A 252 -14.30 5.56 10.52
CA SER A 252 -13.74 4.50 9.66
C SER A 252 -13.63 3.13 10.35
N LYS A 253 -13.59 3.07 11.68
CA LYS A 253 -13.55 1.80 12.44
C LYS A 253 -14.90 1.11 12.52
N HIS A 254 -16.00 1.86 12.58
CA HIS A 254 -17.35 1.31 12.72
C HIS A 254 -17.86 0.54 11.49
N THR A 255 -17.27 0.74 10.30
CA THR A 255 -17.59 -0.08 9.12
C THR A 255 -16.81 -1.40 9.05
N ASN A 256 -15.63 -1.47 9.67
CA ASN A 256 -14.85 -2.71 9.72
C ASN A 256 -15.53 -3.83 10.53
N SER A 257 -16.43 -3.49 11.47
CA SER A 257 -17.12 -4.48 12.31
C SER A 257 -18.34 -5.14 11.65
N TYR A 258 -18.74 -4.72 10.44
CA TYR A 258 -19.85 -5.32 9.69
C TYR A 258 -19.39 -6.15 8.47
N GLY A 259 -18.07 -6.30 8.28
CA GLY A 259 -17.47 -7.05 7.16
C GLY A 259 -16.55 -8.19 7.57
N ALA A 260 -16.63 -8.66 8.82
CA ALA A 260 -15.97 -9.88 9.30
C ALA A 260 -16.95 -11.05 9.30
#